data_AF-A0A9P6W7A5-F1
#
_entry.id   AF-A0A9P6W7A5-F1
#
_cell.length_a   1.000
_cell.length_b   1.000
_cell.length_c   1.000
_cell.angle_alpha   90.00
_cell.angle_beta   90.00
_cell.angle_gamma   90.00
#
_symmetry.space_group_name_H-M   'P 1'
#
loop_
_entity.id
_entity.type
_entity.pdbx_description
1 polymer ?
#
loop_
_entity_poly.entity_id
_entity_poly.type
_entity_poly.pdbx_seq_one_letter_code
_entity_poly.pdbx_strand_id
1 'polypeptide(L)'
;MTKLDLNFEPAEQLDLKDLNEHVLKAEYAIRGAIPTRAEQIQDQINLDPESVPFDKITTANIGNPQQLQQKPLTFSRQVVSILQYPELLKHKEILVQSRAYNSDSLDRASILLDKIGGSVGAYSSSQGVQGIRQTVANYITKRDDGEPASPNDIFMTDGATRAVTYLLSLLCRGPQNGVLIPIPQYPLYTASLTLYDTVAIPYYLDEKSGWSTDANEIESEIKKSIENNVKPSVIVVINPGNPTGSILKPEVMEDIVVLAAKYGLVILADEVYQENVFSEERKFYSFKKILRDLQKRHTKLFDNVQLASIHSTSKGVFGECGQRGGYLELIGFKKSVREEILKLASLSICAVITGQAMVDLMVNPPSEGQPSYEMDKNERLHIHNTLKQRGELLYQTFQQLEGIECQKPQGAMYLFPRLYFSQKVINAAKDADLQPDEFYCHALLESTGICVVPGTGFGQEEGTWHLRTTFLAPGTEWIQKWKSFHQEFYKKYAD
;
A
#
# COMPACT_ATOMS: atom_id res chain seq x y z
N MET A 1 21.99 31.91 -43.14
CA MET A 1 22.29 32.77 -41.98
C MET A 1 21.08 32.73 -41.07
N THR A 2 21.21 32.11 -39.90
CA THR A 2 20.15 31.98 -38.92
C THR A 2 19.82 33.35 -38.31
N LYS A 3 18.55 33.75 -38.39
CA LYS A 3 17.98 35.04 -37.96
C LYS A 3 17.75 35.11 -36.43
N LEU A 4 18.71 34.67 -35.63
CA LEU A 4 18.61 34.83 -34.18
C LEU A 4 19.60 35.90 -33.75
N ASP A 5 19.09 36.93 -33.06
CA ASP A 5 19.90 37.93 -32.40
C ASP A 5 20.64 37.25 -31.24
N LEU A 6 21.97 37.21 -31.33
CA LEU A 6 22.84 36.57 -30.34
C LEU A 6 23.37 37.59 -29.33
N ASN A 7 22.87 38.83 -29.34
CA ASN A 7 23.23 39.84 -28.36
C ASN A 7 22.24 39.84 -27.18
N PHE A 8 22.36 38.84 -26.30
CA PHE A 8 21.57 38.73 -25.08
C PHE A 8 22.41 38.28 -23.88
N GLU A 9 21.94 38.62 -22.69
CA GLU A 9 22.46 38.05 -21.45
C GLU A 9 21.77 36.72 -21.17
N PRO A 10 22.52 35.61 -20.97
CA PRO A 10 21.92 34.33 -20.63
C PRO A 10 21.06 34.42 -19.36
N ALA A 11 19.89 33.80 -19.38
CA ALA A 11 19.08 33.65 -18.17
C ALA A 11 19.83 32.85 -17.10
N GLU A 12 19.55 33.14 -15.82
CA GLU A 12 20.06 32.34 -14.70
C GLU A 12 19.58 30.88 -14.79
N GLN A 13 20.34 29.97 -14.18
CA GLN A 13 19.89 28.60 -14.00
C GLN A 13 18.67 28.56 -13.08
N LEU A 14 17.79 27.59 -13.31
CA LEU A 14 16.62 27.33 -12.47
C LEU A 14 17.06 27.06 -11.02
N ASP A 15 16.46 27.75 -10.06
CA ASP A 15 16.71 27.58 -8.63
C ASP A 15 15.42 27.14 -7.90
N LEU A 16 15.51 26.76 -6.62
CA LEU A 16 14.37 26.30 -5.82
C LEU A 16 13.20 27.31 -5.83
N LYS A 17 13.50 28.61 -5.89
CA LYS A 17 12.50 29.70 -5.98
C LYS A 17 11.61 29.61 -7.22
N ASP A 18 12.07 28.94 -8.27
CA ASP A 18 11.39 28.82 -9.56
C ASP A 18 10.60 27.51 -9.69
N LEU A 19 10.68 26.62 -8.68
CA LEU A 19 9.98 25.34 -8.66
C LEU A 19 8.58 25.47 -8.07
N ASN A 20 7.70 24.52 -8.41
CA ASN A 20 6.36 24.45 -7.84
C ASN A 20 6.45 24.29 -6.31
N GLU A 21 5.96 25.28 -5.56
CA GLU A 21 6.03 25.31 -4.09
C GLU A 21 5.36 24.11 -3.43
N HIS A 22 4.32 23.53 -4.04
CA HIS A 22 3.65 22.34 -3.52
C HIS A 22 4.52 21.09 -3.64
N VAL A 23 5.40 21.03 -4.65
CA VAL A 23 6.40 19.95 -4.78
C VAL A 23 7.45 20.07 -3.68
N LEU A 24 7.89 21.30 -3.36
CA LEU A 24 8.87 21.54 -2.31
C LEU A 24 8.33 21.22 -0.92
N LYS A 25 7.04 21.48 -0.66
CA LYS A 25 6.38 21.20 0.62
C LYS A 25 5.97 19.73 0.79
N ALA A 26 5.92 18.93 -0.27
CA ALA A 26 5.43 17.56 -0.21
C ALA A 26 6.50 16.62 0.38
N GLU A 27 6.21 16.02 1.53
CA GLU A 27 7.11 15.09 2.21
C GLU A 27 6.67 13.63 2.06
N TYR A 28 7.63 12.71 1.84
CA TYR A 28 7.37 11.27 1.71
C TYR A 28 8.37 10.44 2.54
N ALA A 29 8.05 10.24 3.82
CA ALA A 29 8.96 9.69 4.82
C ALA A 29 9.46 8.24 4.57
N ILE A 30 8.76 7.43 3.76
CA ILE A 30 9.16 6.03 3.48
C ILE A 30 10.51 5.96 2.74
N ARG A 31 10.92 7.05 2.08
CA ARG A 31 12.25 7.24 1.47
C ARG A 31 12.97 8.46 2.05
N GLY A 32 12.80 8.69 3.35
CA GLY A 32 13.40 9.81 4.08
C GLY A 32 14.85 9.58 4.51
N ALA A 33 15.30 10.33 5.53
CA ALA A 33 16.69 10.37 5.99
C ALA A 33 17.25 9.00 6.43
N ILE A 34 16.46 8.19 7.15
CA ILE A 34 16.89 6.87 7.66
C ILE A 34 17.24 5.91 6.51
N PRO A 35 16.36 5.65 5.51
CA PRO A 35 16.71 4.87 4.31
C PRO A 35 17.94 5.40 3.58
N THR A 36 18.06 6.72 3.38
CA THR A 36 19.22 7.33 2.73
C THR A 36 20.51 7.05 3.50
N ARG A 37 20.46 7.14 4.84
CA ARG A 37 21.60 6.80 5.70
C ARG A 37 21.94 5.31 5.61
N ALA A 38 20.95 4.44 5.52
CA ALA A 38 21.18 3.00 5.36
C ALA A 38 21.88 2.68 4.02
N GLU A 39 21.53 3.38 2.93
CA GLU A 39 22.23 3.27 1.65
C GLU A 39 23.70 3.70 1.76
N GLN A 40 23.97 4.83 2.43
CA GLN A 40 25.35 5.28 2.68
C GLN A 40 26.15 4.28 3.50
N ILE A 41 25.56 3.68 4.55
CA ILE A 41 26.23 2.65 5.35
C ILE A 41 26.48 1.39 4.49
N GLN A 42 25.55 1.02 3.62
CA GLN A 42 25.75 -0.09 2.70
C GLN A 42 26.92 0.16 1.75
N ASP A 43 27.08 1.38 1.25
CA ASP A 43 28.24 1.78 0.44
C ASP A 43 29.54 1.75 1.26
N GLN A 44 29.51 2.14 2.54
CA GLN A 44 30.66 2.01 3.45
C GLN A 44 31.06 0.55 3.64
N ILE A 45 30.12 -0.35 3.91
CA ILE A 45 30.37 -1.80 4.04
C ILE A 45 30.98 -2.38 2.75
N ASN A 46 30.51 -1.93 1.58
CA ASN A 46 31.03 -2.39 0.30
C ASN A 46 32.49 -1.96 0.07
N LEU A 47 32.91 -0.83 0.64
CA LEU A 47 34.29 -0.32 0.56
C LEU A 47 35.20 -0.93 1.63
N ASP A 48 34.72 -1.03 2.87
CA ASP A 48 35.41 -1.59 4.02
C ASP A 48 34.43 -2.37 4.92
N PRO A 49 34.42 -3.71 4.84
CA PRO A 49 33.53 -4.55 5.65
C PRO A 49 33.69 -4.42 7.16
N GLU A 50 34.80 -3.84 7.65
CA GLU A 50 35.05 -3.62 9.09
C GLU A 50 34.66 -2.21 9.56
N SER A 51 34.13 -1.34 8.68
CA SER A 51 33.83 0.06 9.00
C SER A 51 32.69 0.26 10.01
N VAL A 52 31.86 -0.76 10.23
CA VAL A 52 30.67 -0.74 11.09
C VAL A 52 30.53 -2.08 11.83
N PRO A 53 29.79 -2.15 12.96
CA PRO A 53 29.73 -3.35 13.81
C PRO A 53 28.84 -4.48 13.26
N PHE A 54 28.45 -4.43 11.98
CA PHE A 54 27.58 -5.41 11.32
C PHE A 54 27.96 -5.57 9.86
N ASP A 55 27.54 -6.68 9.25
CA ASP A 55 27.98 -7.14 7.93
C ASP A 55 27.04 -6.73 6.78
N LYS A 56 25.80 -6.30 7.10
CA LYS A 56 24.79 -5.93 6.10
C LYS A 56 23.68 -5.07 6.69
N ILE A 57 23.00 -4.33 5.82
CA ILE A 57 21.73 -3.70 6.16
C ILE A 57 20.59 -4.73 6.15
N THR A 58 19.79 -4.72 7.22
CA THR A 58 18.51 -5.43 7.28
C THR A 58 17.38 -4.46 6.93
N THR A 59 16.89 -4.55 5.70
CA THR A 59 15.79 -3.73 5.18
C THR A 59 14.45 -4.13 5.84
N ALA A 60 14.06 -3.43 6.90
CA ALA A 60 12.78 -3.61 7.61
C ALA A 60 11.84 -2.38 7.46
N ASN A 61 12.17 -1.47 6.55
CA ASN A 61 11.46 -0.20 6.33
C ASN A 61 10.44 -0.25 5.20
N ILE A 62 10.53 -1.18 4.23
CA ILE A 62 9.69 -1.20 3.02
C ILE A 62 8.94 -2.51 2.83
N GLY A 63 7.68 -2.42 2.41
CA GLY A 63 6.87 -3.59 2.02
C GLY A 63 7.20 -4.07 0.60
N ASN A 64 8.41 -4.60 0.39
CA ASN A 64 8.87 -5.11 -0.90
C ASN A 64 9.25 -6.61 -0.80
N PRO A 65 8.26 -7.54 -0.91
CA PRO A 65 8.47 -8.92 -0.49
C PRO A 65 9.61 -9.65 -1.22
N GLN A 66 9.74 -9.48 -2.53
CA GLN A 66 10.75 -10.20 -3.32
C GLN A 66 12.17 -9.67 -3.12
N GLN A 67 12.34 -8.39 -2.77
CA GLN A 67 13.63 -7.87 -2.31
C GLN A 67 14.07 -8.56 -1.00
N LEU A 68 13.11 -9.05 -0.23
CA LEU A 68 13.30 -9.76 1.04
C LEU A 68 13.15 -11.28 0.88
N GLN A 69 13.51 -11.80 -0.29
CA GLN A 69 13.61 -13.23 -0.60
C GLN A 69 12.28 -14.01 -0.62
N GLN A 70 11.11 -13.35 -0.64
CA GLN A 70 9.87 -14.03 -1.00
C GLN A 70 10.01 -14.58 -2.43
N LYS A 71 9.83 -15.90 -2.58
CA LYS A 71 9.84 -16.52 -3.91
C LYS A 71 8.58 -16.08 -4.69
N PRO A 72 8.70 -15.75 -5.99
CA PRO A 72 7.53 -15.47 -6.81
C PRO A 72 6.72 -16.75 -7.04
N LEU A 73 5.42 -16.60 -7.29
CA LEU A 73 4.54 -17.73 -7.57
C LEU A 73 4.84 -18.32 -8.95
N THR A 74 5.10 -19.63 -9.00
CA THR A 74 5.59 -20.30 -10.21
C THR A 74 4.59 -20.23 -11.34
N PHE A 75 3.30 -20.47 -11.06
CA PHE A 75 2.23 -20.42 -12.06
C PHE A 75 2.16 -19.07 -12.77
N SER A 76 2.16 -17.97 -12.03
CA SER A 76 2.09 -16.62 -12.60
C SER A 76 3.32 -16.30 -13.44
N ARG A 77 4.51 -16.70 -13.00
CA ARG A 77 5.76 -16.50 -13.76
C ARG A 77 5.81 -17.32 -15.04
N GLN A 78 5.35 -18.57 -15.00
CA GLN A 78 5.21 -19.40 -16.20
C GLN A 78 4.29 -18.72 -17.22
N VAL A 79 3.08 -18.31 -16.81
CA VAL A 79 2.14 -17.63 -17.71
C VAL A 79 2.74 -16.36 -18.31
N VAL A 80 3.26 -15.44 -17.49
CA VAL A 80 3.81 -14.16 -17.98
C VAL A 80 5.00 -14.36 -18.89
N SER A 81 5.87 -15.35 -18.63
CA SER A 81 6.98 -15.66 -19.54
C SER A 81 6.51 -16.02 -20.95
N ILE A 82 5.39 -16.74 -21.07
CA ILE A 82 4.78 -17.10 -22.35
C ILE A 82 4.10 -15.88 -22.99
N LEU A 83 3.46 -15.01 -22.19
CA LEU A 83 2.90 -13.76 -22.72
C LEU A 83 3.98 -12.87 -23.35
N GLN A 84 5.18 -12.84 -22.75
CA GLN A 84 6.33 -12.08 -23.26
C GLN A 84 7.00 -12.77 -24.44
N TYR A 85 6.96 -14.11 -24.50
CA TYR A 85 7.50 -14.88 -25.63
C TYR A 85 6.51 -15.97 -26.11
N PRO A 86 5.48 -15.59 -26.88
CA PRO A 86 4.41 -16.52 -27.29
C PRO A 86 4.86 -17.70 -28.15
N GLU A 87 6.04 -17.64 -28.77
CA GLU A 87 6.62 -18.75 -29.54
C GLU A 87 6.77 -20.04 -28.72
N LEU A 88 6.87 -19.94 -27.39
CA LEU A 88 6.87 -21.10 -26.49
C LEU A 88 5.63 -21.99 -26.67
N LEU A 89 4.49 -21.44 -27.07
CA LEU A 89 3.26 -22.20 -27.32
C LEU A 89 3.43 -23.24 -28.44
N LYS A 90 4.31 -23.00 -29.43
CA LYS A 90 4.62 -23.96 -30.50
C LYS A 90 5.37 -25.19 -30.00
N HIS A 91 5.97 -25.12 -28.81
CA HIS A 91 6.76 -26.18 -28.19
C HIS A 91 6.07 -26.78 -26.95
N LYS A 92 4.74 -26.63 -26.83
CA LYS A 92 3.94 -27.09 -25.67
C LYS A 92 4.26 -28.53 -25.23
N GLU A 93 4.33 -29.47 -26.17
CA GLU A 93 4.58 -30.89 -25.84
C GLU A 93 5.92 -31.09 -25.13
N ILE A 94 7.00 -30.51 -25.66
CA ILE A 94 8.35 -30.63 -25.10
C ILE A 94 8.43 -29.93 -23.74
N LEU A 95 7.83 -28.75 -23.60
CA LEU A 95 7.84 -27.98 -22.35
C LEU A 95 7.09 -28.69 -21.21
N VAL A 96 6.00 -29.39 -21.53
CA VAL A 96 5.25 -30.20 -20.55
C VAL A 96 5.99 -31.50 -20.23
N GLN A 97 6.51 -32.22 -21.24
CA GLN A 97 7.25 -33.48 -21.03
C GLN A 97 8.52 -33.27 -20.20
N SER A 98 9.24 -32.16 -20.42
CA SER A 98 10.42 -31.77 -19.63
C SER A 98 10.09 -31.23 -18.24
N ARG A 99 8.80 -31.02 -17.93
CA ARG A 99 8.31 -30.40 -16.69
C ARG A 99 8.80 -28.96 -16.48
N ALA A 100 9.22 -28.28 -17.54
CA ALA A 100 9.58 -26.87 -17.49
C ALA A 100 8.34 -25.98 -17.28
N TYR A 101 7.20 -26.39 -17.87
CA TYR A 101 5.92 -25.70 -17.76
C TYR A 101 4.80 -26.67 -17.41
N ASN A 102 3.84 -26.20 -16.62
CA ASN A 102 2.58 -26.90 -16.45
C ASN A 102 1.68 -26.64 -17.68
N SER A 103 0.88 -27.64 -18.06
CA SER A 103 0.04 -27.54 -19.27
C SER A 103 -1.01 -26.44 -19.16
N ASP A 104 -1.56 -26.23 -17.96
CA ASP A 104 -2.54 -25.18 -17.68
C ASP A 104 -1.94 -23.77 -17.67
N SER A 105 -0.63 -23.62 -17.43
CA SER A 105 0.05 -22.33 -17.62
C SER A 105 0.09 -21.92 -19.10
N LEU A 106 0.33 -22.89 -20.00
CA LEU A 106 0.30 -22.66 -21.44
C LEU A 106 -1.12 -22.34 -21.93
N ASP A 107 -2.11 -23.08 -21.43
CA ASP A 107 -3.52 -22.83 -21.75
C ASP A 107 -3.98 -21.46 -21.23
N ARG A 108 -3.61 -21.11 -20.00
CA ARG A 108 -3.89 -19.78 -19.43
C ARG A 108 -3.25 -18.66 -20.24
N ALA A 109 -2.00 -18.83 -20.67
CA ALA A 109 -1.32 -17.83 -21.51
C ALA A 109 -2.03 -17.65 -22.86
N SER A 110 -2.45 -18.74 -23.50
CA SER A 110 -3.22 -18.68 -24.75
C SER A 110 -4.54 -17.92 -24.58
N ILE A 111 -5.28 -18.18 -23.49
CA ILE A 111 -6.54 -17.48 -23.18
C ILE A 111 -6.29 -15.98 -22.95
N LEU A 112 -5.23 -15.63 -22.22
CA LEU A 112 -4.88 -14.23 -21.96
C LEU A 112 -4.45 -13.50 -23.24
N LEU A 113 -3.66 -14.12 -24.10
CA LEU A 113 -3.29 -13.53 -25.41
C LEU A 113 -4.52 -13.22 -26.25
N ASP A 114 -5.49 -14.13 -26.31
CA ASP A 114 -6.76 -13.91 -27.02
C ASP A 114 -7.54 -12.72 -26.43
N LYS A 115 -7.71 -12.67 -25.10
CA LYS A 115 -8.35 -11.53 -24.42
C LYS A 115 -7.66 -10.20 -24.69
N ILE A 116 -6.32 -10.20 -24.79
CA ILE A 116 -5.49 -9.01 -24.99
C ILE A 116 -5.54 -8.52 -26.44
N GLY A 117 -5.78 -9.41 -27.41
CA GLY A 117 -5.69 -9.13 -28.85
C GLY A 117 -4.34 -9.56 -29.47
N GLY A 118 -3.63 -10.49 -28.84
CA GLY A 118 -2.50 -11.22 -29.42
C GLY A 118 -1.10 -10.77 -29.00
N SER A 119 -0.92 -9.54 -28.52
CA SER A 119 0.41 -9.05 -28.10
C SER A 119 0.34 -8.17 -26.86
N VAL A 120 1.20 -8.45 -25.89
CA VAL A 120 1.39 -7.60 -24.69
C VAL A 120 2.20 -6.33 -24.98
N GLY A 121 2.74 -6.17 -26.20
CA GLY A 121 3.44 -4.96 -26.62
C GLY A 121 2.53 -3.88 -27.23
N ALA A 122 1.25 -4.19 -27.46
CA ALA A 122 0.29 -3.23 -27.98
C ALA A 122 -0.46 -2.50 -26.86
N TYR A 123 -0.97 -1.31 -27.16
CA TYR A 123 -1.87 -0.60 -26.23
C TYR A 123 -3.23 -1.30 -26.13
N SER A 124 -3.79 -1.33 -24.92
CA SER A 124 -5.21 -1.66 -24.71
C SER A 124 -6.08 -0.41 -24.67
N SER A 125 -7.39 -0.58 -24.46
CA SER A 125 -8.24 0.52 -23.98
C SER A 125 -7.62 1.17 -22.74
N SER A 126 -7.79 2.49 -22.58
CA SER A 126 -7.32 3.25 -21.41
C SER A 126 -7.93 2.79 -20.10
N GLN A 127 -9.12 2.20 -20.15
CA GLN A 127 -9.75 1.57 -18.99
C GLN A 127 -9.11 0.19 -18.66
N GLY A 128 -8.45 -0.42 -19.64
CA GLY A 128 -7.84 -1.75 -19.57
C GLY A 128 -8.54 -2.78 -20.46
N VAL A 129 -7.85 -3.90 -20.65
CA VAL A 129 -8.30 -5.05 -21.45
C VAL A 129 -9.65 -5.55 -20.93
N GLN A 130 -10.67 -5.54 -21.80
CA GLN A 130 -12.05 -5.87 -21.41
C GLN A 130 -12.18 -7.27 -20.79
N GLY A 131 -11.51 -8.27 -21.38
CA GLY A 131 -11.54 -9.64 -20.86
C GLY A 131 -10.92 -9.78 -19.45
N ILE A 132 -9.92 -8.95 -19.12
CA ILE A 132 -9.30 -8.91 -17.80
C ILE A 132 -10.22 -8.20 -16.80
N ARG A 133 -10.81 -7.06 -17.19
CA ARG A 133 -11.81 -6.36 -16.37
C ARG A 133 -13.01 -7.24 -16.03
N GLN A 134 -13.45 -8.08 -16.97
CA GLN A 134 -14.50 -9.07 -16.70
C GLN A 134 -14.06 -10.11 -15.67
N THR A 135 -12.81 -10.56 -15.72
CA THR A 135 -12.26 -11.48 -14.72
C THR A 135 -12.19 -10.84 -13.33
N VAL A 136 -11.80 -9.57 -13.22
CA VAL A 136 -11.87 -8.81 -11.97
C VAL A 136 -13.31 -8.68 -11.48
N ALA A 137 -14.28 -8.37 -12.35
CA ALA A 137 -15.69 -8.28 -11.97
C ALA A 137 -16.23 -9.62 -11.41
N ASN A 138 -15.89 -10.73 -12.04
CA ASN A 138 -16.28 -12.06 -11.59
C ASN A 138 -15.67 -12.39 -10.21
N TYR A 139 -14.39 -12.03 -10.01
CA TYR A 139 -13.72 -12.18 -8.72
C TYR A 139 -14.42 -11.39 -7.62
N ILE A 140 -14.68 -10.10 -7.84
CA ILE A 140 -15.36 -9.24 -6.86
C ILE A 140 -16.74 -9.80 -6.54
N THR A 141 -17.50 -10.20 -7.56
CA THR A 141 -18.83 -10.80 -7.38
C THR A 141 -18.76 -12.05 -6.50
N LYS A 142 -17.79 -12.94 -6.75
CA LYS A 142 -17.60 -14.15 -5.95
C LYS A 142 -17.16 -13.84 -4.51
N ARG A 143 -16.23 -12.90 -4.34
CA ARG A 143 -15.70 -12.47 -3.03
C ARG A 143 -16.79 -11.85 -2.15
N ASP A 144 -17.70 -11.09 -2.76
CA ASP A 144 -18.76 -10.36 -2.08
C ASP A 144 -20.11 -11.13 -2.07
N ASP A 145 -20.05 -12.45 -1.90
CA ASP A 145 -21.22 -13.34 -1.74
C ASP A 145 -22.26 -13.28 -2.88
N GLY A 146 -21.80 -13.09 -4.11
CA GLY A 146 -22.66 -13.01 -5.30
C GLY A 146 -23.17 -11.60 -5.62
N GLU A 147 -22.77 -10.57 -4.87
CA GLU A 147 -23.11 -9.18 -5.16
C GLU A 147 -22.48 -8.71 -6.49
N PRO A 148 -23.28 -8.36 -7.52
CA PRO A 148 -22.75 -8.14 -8.86
C PRO A 148 -21.70 -7.03 -8.95
N ALA A 149 -20.63 -7.30 -9.70
CA ALA A 149 -19.68 -6.31 -10.19
C ALA A 149 -19.79 -6.17 -11.70
N SER A 150 -19.44 -4.99 -12.22
CA SER A 150 -19.45 -4.73 -13.66
C SER A 150 -18.03 -4.46 -14.18
N PRO A 151 -17.60 -5.06 -15.31
CA PRO A 151 -16.33 -4.70 -15.94
C PRO A 151 -16.25 -3.21 -16.30
N ASN A 152 -17.39 -2.55 -16.53
CA ASN A 152 -17.43 -1.13 -16.88
C ASN A 152 -17.09 -0.24 -15.68
N ASP A 153 -17.25 -0.74 -14.46
CA ASP A 153 -16.93 -0.01 -13.23
C ASP A 153 -15.46 -0.16 -12.83
N ILE A 154 -14.70 -0.99 -13.55
CA ILE A 154 -13.31 -1.34 -13.24
C ILE A 154 -12.34 -0.60 -14.16
N PHE A 155 -11.30 0.00 -13.59
CA PHE A 155 -10.17 0.61 -14.29
C PHE A 155 -8.89 -0.11 -13.91
N MET A 156 -8.16 -0.60 -14.90
CA MET A 156 -6.82 -1.15 -14.69
C MET A 156 -5.80 -0.02 -14.51
N THR A 157 -4.86 -0.19 -13.59
CA THR A 157 -3.91 0.87 -13.20
C THR A 157 -2.50 0.32 -12.98
N ASP A 158 -1.47 1.18 -13.10
CA ASP A 158 -0.08 0.79 -12.82
C ASP A 158 0.21 0.71 -11.30
N GLY A 159 -0.49 -0.22 -10.66
CA GLY A 159 -0.59 -0.36 -9.21
C GLY A 159 -1.55 0.64 -8.57
N ALA A 160 -1.91 0.36 -7.32
CA ALA A 160 -2.82 1.20 -6.52
C ALA A 160 -2.40 2.68 -6.45
N THR A 161 -1.10 2.99 -6.51
CA THR A 161 -0.62 4.37 -6.52
C THR A 161 -1.22 5.19 -7.66
N ARG A 162 -1.36 4.63 -8.87
CA ARG A 162 -2.00 5.33 -9.99
C ARG A 162 -3.50 5.51 -9.80
N ALA A 163 -4.18 4.52 -9.23
CA ALA A 163 -5.59 4.67 -8.85
C ALA A 163 -5.79 5.84 -7.87
N VAL A 164 -4.99 5.90 -6.80
CA VAL A 164 -5.01 7.01 -5.83
C VAL A 164 -4.69 8.34 -6.53
N THR A 165 -3.68 8.39 -7.40
CA THR A 165 -3.35 9.60 -8.16
C THR A 165 -4.54 10.10 -8.98
N TYR A 166 -5.22 9.23 -9.74
CA TYR A 166 -6.40 9.64 -10.51
C TYR A 166 -7.51 10.20 -9.63
N LEU A 167 -7.86 9.49 -8.56
CA LEU A 167 -8.92 9.89 -7.64
C LEU A 167 -8.61 11.22 -6.95
N LEU A 168 -7.40 11.37 -6.41
CA LEU A 168 -7.02 12.60 -5.71
C LEU A 168 -6.90 13.78 -6.67
N SER A 169 -6.32 13.61 -7.86
CA SER A 169 -6.25 14.68 -8.86
C SER A 169 -7.63 15.19 -9.33
N LEU A 170 -8.66 14.33 -9.26
CA LEU A 170 -10.03 14.68 -9.62
C LEU A 170 -10.79 15.34 -8.45
N LEU A 171 -10.57 14.86 -7.23
CA LEU A 171 -11.38 15.22 -6.06
C LEU A 171 -10.77 16.38 -5.24
N CYS A 172 -9.46 16.56 -5.30
CA CYS A 172 -8.73 17.67 -4.68
C CYS A 172 -8.98 18.95 -5.48
N ARG A 173 -9.57 19.96 -4.84
CA ARG A 173 -10.10 21.16 -5.50
C ARG A 173 -9.65 22.44 -4.79
N GLY A 174 -8.44 22.43 -4.26
CA GLY A 174 -7.85 23.55 -3.53
C GLY A 174 -8.25 23.62 -2.04
N PRO A 175 -7.85 24.70 -1.35
CA PRO A 175 -7.75 24.73 0.12
C PRO A 175 -9.10 24.85 0.84
N GLN A 176 -10.19 25.09 0.10
CA GLN A 176 -11.55 25.12 0.65
C GLN A 176 -12.18 23.71 0.75
N ASN A 177 -11.48 22.69 0.25
CA ASN A 177 -11.91 21.29 0.33
C ASN A 177 -10.94 20.50 1.20
N GLY A 178 -11.48 19.53 1.92
CA GLY A 178 -10.70 18.65 2.78
C GLY A 178 -10.88 17.18 2.45
N VAL A 179 -9.84 16.41 2.74
CA VAL A 179 -9.82 14.95 2.67
C VAL A 179 -9.51 14.39 4.05
N LEU A 180 -10.42 13.57 4.57
CA LEU A 180 -10.25 12.84 5.81
C LEU A 180 -9.24 11.71 5.60
N ILE A 181 -8.20 11.67 6.43
CA ILE A 181 -7.17 10.63 6.39
C ILE A 181 -6.91 10.07 7.80
N PRO A 182 -6.64 8.76 7.95
CA PRO A 182 -6.35 8.19 9.27
C PRO A 182 -5.03 8.72 9.80
N ILE A 183 -4.87 8.75 11.12
CA ILE A 183 -3.56 8.91 11.77
C ILE A 183 -3.36 7.74 12.73
N PRO A 184 -2.29 6.93 12.57
CA PRO A 184 -1.27 6.99 11.53
C PRO A 184 -1.79 6.62 10.13
N GLN A 185 -1.16 7.13 9.05
CA GLN A 185 -1.50 6.82 7.64
C GLN A 185 -0.32 6.36 6.80
N TYR A 186 -0.62 5.77 5.64
CA TYR A 186 0.35 5.56 4.58
C TYR A 186 0.69 6.89 3.85
N PRO A 187 1.94 7.40 3.92
CA PRO A 187 2.31 8.79 3.56
C PRO A 187 2.07 9.24 2.12
N LEU A 188 1.62 8.35 1.25
CA LEU A 188 1.19 8.72 -0.10
C LEU A 188 0.04 9.74 -0.06
N TYR A 189 -0.87 9.64 0.91
CA TYR A 189 -2.05 10.51 0.97
C TYR A 189 -1.64 11.93 1.35
N THR A 190 -0.95 12.14 2.48
CA THR A 190 -0.47 13.47 2.87
C THR A 190 0.37 14.13 1.79
N ALA A 191 1.34 13.42 1.21
CA ALA A 191 2.16 13.94 0.13
C ALA A 191 1.31 14.39 -1.07
N SER A 192 0.32 13.58 -1.47
CA SER A 192 -0.57 13.92 -2.58
C SER A 192 -1.47 15.11 -2.28
N LEU A 193 -1.99 15.23 -1.05
CA LEU A 193 -2.84 16.36 -0.66
C LEU A 193 -2.07 17.68 -0.68
N THR A 194 -0.82 17.68 -0.22
CA THR A 194 0.08 18.83 -0.35
C THR A 194 0.33 19.22 -1.80
N LEU A 195 0.60 18.24 -2.67
CA LEU A 195 0.80 18.46 -4.10
C LEU A 195 -0.41 19.10 -4.81
N TYR A 196 -1.62 18.82 -4.32
CA TYR A 196 -2.87 19.34 -4.88
C TYR A 196 -3.49 20.49 -4.08
N ASP A 197 -2.70 21.12 -3.19
CA ASP A 197 -3.13 22.24 -2.34
C ASP A 197 -4.47 21.99 -1.64
N THR A 198 -4.65 20.77 -1.11
CA THR A 198 -5.91 20.33 -0.49
C THR A 198 -5.68 19.99 0.97
N VAL A 199 -6.61 20.41 1.83
CA VAL A 199 -6.46 20.28 3.28
C VAL A 199 -6.58 18.82 3.71
N ALA A 200 -5.58 18.32 4.42
CA ALA A 200 -5.69 17.06 5.15
C ALA A 200 -6.50 17.29 6.43
N ILE A 201 -7.56 16.49 6.63
CA ILE A 201 -8.33 16.46 7.87
C ILE A 201 -7.97 15.16 8.59
N PRO A 202 -7.04 15.18 9.55
CA PRO A 202 -6.66 13.96 10.25
C PRO A 202 -7.82 13.45 11.12
N TYR A 203 -8.04 12.14 11.14
CA TYR A 203 -8.82 11.48 12.18
C TYR A 203 -7.97 10.40 12.85
N TYR A 204 -7.92 10.39 14.17
CA TYR A 204 -7.01 9.52 14.91
C TYR A 204 -7.60 8.11 15.08
N LEU A 205 -6.79 7.10 14.80
CA LEU A 205 -7.13 5.71 15.05
C LEU A 205 -6.90 5.40 16.53
N ASP A 206 -7.83 4.70 17.17
CA ASP A 206 -7.74 4.38 18.60
C ASP A 206 -6.79 3.19 18.83
N GLU A 207 -5.56 3.50 19.24
CA GLU A 207 -4.53 2.54 19.59
C GLU A 207 -5.01 1.51 20.63
N LYS A 208 -5.73 1.96 21.67
CA LYS A 208 -6.19 1.11 22.79
C LYS A 208 -7.26 0.12 22.36
N SER A 209 -8.03 0.47 21.32
CA SER A 209 -8.99 -0.42 20.66
C SER A 209 -8.39 -1.22 19.50
N GLY A 210 -7.06 -1.39 19.48
CA GLY A 210 -6.35 -2.16 18.45
C GLY A 210 -6.29 -1.45 17.09
N TRP A 211 -6.12 -0.13 17.11
CA TRP A 211 -6.13 0.76 15.94
C TRP A 211 -7.44 0.69 15.14
N SER A 212 -8.57 0.62 15.85
CA SER A 212 -9.90 0.75 15.25
C SER A 212 -10.21 2.20 14.93
N THR A 213 -11.13 2.41 14.00
CA THR A 213 -11.68 3.74 13.70
C THR A 213 -12.85 4.04 14.66
N ASP A 214 -12.92 5.28 15.16
CA ASP A 214 -14.09 5.83 15.87
C ASP A 214 -14.86 6.80 14.97
N ALA A 215 -16.13 6.51 14.72
CA ALA A 215 -17.00 7.35 13.90
C ALA A 215 -17.33 8.70 14.57
N ASN A 216 -17.36 8.76 15.91
CA ASN A 216 -17.60 10.01 16.62
C ASN A 216 -16.42 10.98 16.45
N GLU A 217 -15.20 10.46 16.48
CA GLU A 217 -13.99 11.24 16.18
C GLU A 217 -14.03 11.79 14.74
N ILE A 218 -14.35 10.95 13.75
CA ILE A 218 -14.50 11.41 12.36
C ILE A 218 -15.58 12.50 12.25
N GLU A 219 -16.74 12.32 12.88
CA GLU A 219 -17.81 13.32 12.83
C GLU A 219 -17.40 14.63 13.51
N SER A 220 -16.62 14.56 14.60
CA SER A 220 -16.04 15.72 15.29
C SER A 220 -15.10 16.49 14.35
N GLU A 221 -14.18 15.81 13.69
CA GLU A 221 -13.23 16.42 12.76
C GLU A 221 -13.92 17.01 11.51
N ILE A 222 -14.98 16.36 11.01
CA ILE A 222 -15.84 16.93 9.97
C ILE A 222 -16.46 18.27 10.41
N LYS A 223 -16.99 18.34 11.64
CA LYS A 223 -17.63 19.56 12.15
C LYS A 223 -16.60 20.68 12.33
N LYS A 224 -15.47 20.38 12.97
CA LYS A 224 -14.36 21.33 13.16
C LYS A 224 -13.84 21.86 11.81
N SER A 225 -13.68 21.01 10.80
CA SER A 225 -13.19 21.45 9.49
C SER A 225 -14.19 22.42 8.83
N ILE A 226 -15.50 22.13 8.92
CA ILE A 226 -16.56 22.98 8.38
C ILE A 226 -16.57 24.35 9.08
N GLU A 227 -16.41 24.37 10.41
CA GLU A 227 -16.27 25.61 11.20
C GLU A 227 -15.06 26.45 10.75
N ASN A 228 -13.97 25.78 10.36
CA ASN A 228 -12.77 26.40 9.79
C ASN A 228 -12.88 26.71 8.28
N ASN A 229 -14.08 26.70 7.70
CA ASN A 229 -14.36 26.94 6.27
C ASN A 229 -13.70 25.93 5.30
N VAL A 230 -13.41 24.72 5.76
CA VAL A 230 -12.90 23.62 4.94
C VAL A 230 -14.00 22.57 4.81
N LYS A 231 -14.54 22.42 3.59
CA LYS A 231 -15.59 21.42 3.31
C LYS A 231 -14.98 20.03 3.11
N PRO A 232 -15.22 19.05 4.00
CA PRO A 232 -14.79 17.68 3.77
C PRO A 232 -15.56 17.10 2.58
N SER A 233 -14.86 16.41 1.70
CA SER A 233 -15.46 15.85 0.47
C SER A 233 -15.05 14.41 0.17
N VAL A 234 -14.00 13.92 0.84
CA VAL A 234 -13.45 12.58 0.65
C VAL A 234 -13.06 12.03 2.02
N ILE A 235 -13.25 10.73 2.22
CA ILE A 235 -12.65 9.97 3.32
C ILE A 235 -11.82 8.82 2.75
N VAL A 236 -10.57 8.74 3.18
CA VAL A 236 -9.66 7.65 2.86
C VAL A 236 -9.73 6.63 3.99
N VAL A 237 -9.94 5.35 3.65
CA VAL A 237 -9.88 4.26 4.62
C VAL A 237 -8.90 3.21 4.11
N ILE A 238 -7.94 2.81 4.95
CA ILE A 238 -6.93 1.80 4.63
C ILE A 238 -7.27 0.54 5.43
N ASN A 239 -7.72 -0.53 4.76
CA ASN A 239 -8.17 -1.76 5.41
C ASN A 239 -7.82 -3.02 4.60
N PRO A 240 -6.99 -3.95 5.10
CA PRO A 240 -6.23 -3.87 6.36
C PRO A 240 -5.25 -2.69 6.44
N GLY A 241 -5.04 -2.17 7.64
CA GLY A 241 -4.32 -0.92 7.92
C GLY A 241 -2.81 -0.97 7.64
N ASN A 242 -2.26 0.17 7.22
CA ASN A 242 -0.83 0.43 7.11
C ASN A 242 -0.57 1.84 7.67
N PRO A 243 0.20 1.98 8.76
CA PRO A 243 1.18 1.02 9.29
C PRO A 243 0.67 0.03 10.35
N THR A 244 -0.58 0.14 10.79
CA THR A 244 -1.09 -0.51 12.01
C THR A 244 -1.34 -2.01 11.90
N GLY A 245 -1.60 -2.52 10.70
CA GLY A 245 -1.98 -3.92 10.48
C GLY A 245 -3.38 -4.27 11.00
N SER A 246 -4.21 -3.29 11.40
CA SER A 246 -5.56 -3.53 11.93
C SER A 246 -6.54 -3.95 10.83
N ILE A 247 -7.56 -4.71 11.21
CA ILE A 247 -8.67 -5.10 10.33
C ILE A 247 -9.96 -4.56 10.92
N LEU A 248 -10.64 -3.71 10.15
CA LEU A 248 -11.90 -3.10 10.57
C LEU A 248 -13.00 -4.15 10.72
N LYS A 249 -13.83 -3.96 11.74
CA LYS A 249 -15.07 -4.73 11.90
C LYS A 249 -16.16 -4.17 10.97
N PRO A 250 -17.12 -4.99 10.52
CA PRO A 250 -18.22 -4.54 9.68
C PRO A 250 -18.99 -3.36 10.27
N GLU A 251 -19.23 -3.33 11.58
CA GLU A 251 -20.01 -2.28 12.23
C GLU A 251 -19.33 -0.91 12.09
N VAL A 252 -18.01 -0.87 12.26
CA VAL A 252 -17.20 0.35 12.07
C VAL A 252 -17.22 0.80 10.60
N MET A 253 -17.20 -0.14 9.66
CA MET A 253 -17.31 0.17 8.23
C MET A 253 -18.69 0.72 7.88
N GLU A 254 -19.76 0.21 8.50
CA GLU A 254 -21.12 0.72 8.34
C GLU A 254 -21.23 2.16 8.84
N ASP A 255 -20.66 2.48 10.01
CA ASP A 255 -20.66 3.83 10.56
C ASP A 255 -19.95 4.83 9.63
N ILE A 256 -18.84 4.42 9.00
CA ILE A 256 -18.15 5.25 7.99
C ILE A 256 -19.06 5.50 6.77
N VAL A 257 -19.79 4.48 6.29
CA VAL A 257 -20.74 4.63 5.18
C VAL A 257 -21.90 5.56 5.56
N VAL A 258 -22.36 5.51 6.82
CA VAL A 258 -23.37 6.44 7.37
C VAL A 258 -22.87 7.88 7.33
N LEU A 259 -21.64 8.13 7.78
CA LEU A 259 -21.04 9.47 7.70
C LEU A 259 -20.87 9.93 6.25
N ALA A 260 -20.45 9.04 5.35
CA ALA A 260 -20.33 9.36 3.93
C ALA A 260 -21.68 9.75 3.31
N ALA A 261 -22.76 9.04 3.63
CA ALA A 261 -24.11 9.38 3.20
C ALA A 261 -24.59 10.71 3.79
N LYS A 262 -24.35 10.94 5.09
CA LYS A 262 -24.78 12.14 5.83
C LYS A 262 -24.10 13.42 5.33
N TYR A 263 -22.80 13.36 5.05
CA TYR A 263 -21.99 14.54 4.69
C TYR A 263 -21.65 14.62 3.19
N GLY A 264 -22.05 13.62 2.38
CA GLY A 264 -21.77 13.58 0.95
C GLY A 264 -20.29 13.34 0.64
N LEU A 265 -19.63 12.48 1.41
CA LEU A 265 -18.22 12.13 1.23
C LEU A 265 -18.07 11.03 0.18
N VAL A 266 -17.02 11.13 -0.64
CA VAL A 266 -16.54 10.01 -1.44
C VAL A 266 -15.66 9.11 -0.57
N ILE A 267 -15.93 7.82 -0.54
CA ILE A 267 -15.09 6.84 0.18
C ILE A 267 -14.01 6.33 -0.76
N LEU A 268 -12.74 6.51 -0.39
CA LEU A 268 -11.60 5.83 -1.02
C LEU A 268 -11.19 4.65 -0.13
N ALA A 269 -11.56 3.44 -0.51
CA ALA A 269 -11.22 2.22 0.21
C ALA A 269 -9.92 1.62 -0.36
N ASP A 270 -8.80 1.83 0.33
CA ASP A 270 -7.53 1.18 0.02
C ASP A 270 -7.49 -0.22 0.64
N GLU A 271 -7.78 -1.22 -0.21
CA GLU A 271 -7.95 -2.63 0.16
C GLU A 271 -6.79 -3.49 -0.38
N VAL A 272 -5.59 -2.91 -0.51
CA VAL A 272 -4.41 -3.60 -1.09
C VAL A 272 -3.92 -4.79 -0.28
N TYR A 273 -4.29 -4.91 1.00
CA TYR A 273 -3.88 -5.99 1.89
C TYR A 273 -4.97 -7.05 2.13
N GLN A 274 -6.02 -7.10 1.32
CA GLN A 274 -7.20 -7.94 1.59
C GLN A 274 -6.93 -9.46 1.71
N GLU A 275 -5.85 -9.97 1.11
CA GLU A 275 -5.43 -11.38 1.26
C GLU A 275 -4.45 -11.61 2.42
N ASN A 276 -3.96 -10.55 3.06
CA ASN A 276 -3.08 -10.61 4.22
C ASN A 276 -3.88 -10.48 5.50
N VAL A 277 -4.55 -11.55 5.88
CA VAL A 277 -5.30 -11.65 7.14
C VAL A 277 -4.74 -12.81 7.94
N PHE A 278 -4.11 -12.51 9.08
CA PHE A 278 -3.50 -13.49 9.98
C PHE A 278 -4.34 -13.75 11.23
N SER A 279 -5.31 -12.86 11.50
CA SER A 279 -6.24 -12.97 12.61
C SER A 279 -7.15 -14.19 12.48
N GLU A 280 -7.39 -14.86 13.59
CA GLU A 280 -8.40 -15.93 13.71
C GLU A 280 -9.79 -15.36 14.06
N GLU A 281 -9.85 -14.11 14.53
CA GLU A 281 -11.07 -13.43 14.99
C GLU A 281 -11.61 -12.37 14.03
N ARG A 282 -10.80 -11.96 13.05
CA ARG A 282 -11.15 -10.95 12.05
C ARG A 282 -10.99 -11.55 10.67
N LYS A 283 -11.93 -11.23 9.79
CA LYS A 283 -11.82 -11.50 8.36
C LYS A 283 -11.95 -10.20 7.59
N PHE A 284 -11.41 -10.18 6.38
CA PHE A 284 -11.59 -9.07 5.48
C PHE A 284 -13.05 -8.98 5.01
N TYR A 285 -13.57 -7.76 4.97
CA TYR A 285 -14.81 -7.39 4.30
C TYR A 285 -14.50 -6.21 3.38
N SER A 286 -15.04 -6.22 2.17
CA SER A 286 -14.91 -5.09 1.26
C SER A 286 -15.92 -4.00 1.61
N PHE A 287 -15.53 -2.74 1.44
CA PHE A 287 -16.47 -1.61 1.56
C PHE A 287 -17.62 -1.73 0.56
N LYS A 288 -17.38 -2.35 -0.60
CA LYS A 288 -18.44 -2.63 -1.58
C LYS A 288 -19.52 -3.50 -0.97
N LYS A 289 -19.14 -4.63 -0.35
CA LYS A 289 -20.09 -5.53 0.31
C LYS A 289 -20.90 -4.79 1.38
N ILE A 290 -20.22 -4.05 2.26
CA ILE A 290 -20.85 -3.28 3.34
C ILE A 290 -21.87 -2.27 2.78
N LEU A 291 -21.48 -1.47 1.78
CA LEU A 291 -22.37 -0.50 1.14
C LEU A 291 -23.61 -1.18 0.53
N ARG A 292 -23.43 -2.31 -0.15
CA ARG A 292 -24.54 -3.04 -0.78
C ARG A 292 -25.48 -3.67 0.24
N ASP A 293 -24.95 -4.19 1.34
CA ASP A 293 -25.75 -4.74 2.44
C ASP A 293 -26.55 -3.62 3.14
N LEU A 294 -26.00 -2.41 3.28
CA LEU A 294 -26.73 -1.24 3.77
C LEU A 294 -27.82 -0.77 2.79
N GLN A 295 -27.55 -0.71 1.49
CA GLN A 295 -28.53 -0.33 0.47
C GLN A 295 -29.72 -1.31 0.41
N LYS A 296 -29.48 -2.61 0.63
CA LYS A 296 -30.54 -3.64 0.73
C LYS A 296 -31.40 -3.47 1.98
N ARG A 297 -30.78 -3.14 3.13
CA ARG A 297 -31.49 -2.93 4.41
C ARG A 297 -32.24 -1.60 4.47
N HIS A 298 -31.74 -0.57 3.79
CA HIS A 298 -32.25 0.80 3.89
C HIS A 298 -32.48 1.40 2.49
N THR A 299 -33.73 1.29 2.03
CA THR A 299 -34.17 1.82 0.74
C THR A 299 -33.83 3.32 0.61
N LYS A 300 -33.11 3.69 -0.45
CA LYS A 300 -32.74 5.06 -0.87
C LYS A 300 -31.74 5.81 0.01
N LEU A 301 -31.54 5.42 1.26
CA LEU A 301 -30.70 6.20 2.19
C LEU A 301 -29.24 6.26 1.75
N PHE A 302 -28.72 5.18 1.16
CA PHE A 302 -27.32 5.03 0.77
C PHE A 302 -27.10 5.03 -0.76
N ASP A 303 -28.13 5.32 -1.56
CA ASP A 303 -28.06 5.21 -3.03
C ASP A 303 -27.08 6.19 -3.68
N ASN A 304 -26.82 7.31 -3.01
CA ASN A 304 -25.93 8.38 -3.49
C ASN A 304 -24.50 8.29 -2.92
N VAL A 305 -24.19 7.27 -2.10
CA VAL A 305 -22.83 7.07 -1.60
C VAL A 305 -21.93 6.69 -2.77
N GLN A 306 -20.81 7.41 -2.89
CA GLN A 306 -19.79 7.17 -3.90
C GLN A 306 -18.61 6.43 -3.25
N LEU A 307 -18.24 5.29 -3.82
CA LEU A 307 -17.19 4.42 -3.31
C LEU A 307 -16.21 4.07 -4.43
N ALA A 308 -14.92 4.26 -4.14
CA ALA A 308 -13.79 3.89 -4.97
C ALA A 308 -12.93 2.87 -4.22
N SER A 309 -13.02 1.59 -4.60
CA SER A 309 -12.23 0.50 -4.01
C SER A 309 -10.96 0.25 -4.81
N ILE A 310 -9.81 0.21 -4.14
CA ILE A 310 -8.49 0.14 -4.76
C ILE A 310 -7.80 -1.17 -4.38
N HIS A 311 -7.22 -1.85 -5.36
CA HIS A 311 -6.45 -3.07 -5.12
C HIS A 311 -5.18 -3.15 -6.00
N SER A 312 -4.24 -4.04 -5.65
CA SER A 312 -2.90 -4.07 -6.22
C SER A 312 -2.28 -5.47 -6.16
N THR A 313 -1.49 -5.82 -7.19
CA THR A 313 -0.66 -7.03 -7.22
C THR A 313 0.59 -6.93 -6.36
N SER A 314 0.88 -5.74 -5.80
CA SER A 314 2.17 -5.48 -5.17
C SER A 314 2.33 -6.16 -3.82
N LYS A 315 1.22 -6.44 -3.13
CA LYS A 315 1.25 -6.76 -1.70
C LYS A 315 0.95 -8.23 -1.46
N GLY A 316 1.28 -8.65 -0.25
CA GLY A 316 0.88 -9.92 0.28
C GLY A 316 1.51 -11.15 -0.33
N VAL A 317 0.70 -12.22 -0.35
CA VAL A 317 1.13 -13.52 -0.85
C VAL A 317 1.52 -13.43 -2.33
N PHE A 318 0.88 -12.56 -3.10
CA PHE A 318 1.24 -12.30 -4.48
C PHE A 318 2.58 -11.54 -4.58
N GLY A 319 2.70 -10.38 -3.93
CA GLY A 319 4.00 -9.73 -3.68
C GLY A 319 4.76 -9.22 -4.92
N GLU A 320 4.06 -8.86 -6.00
CA GLU A 320 4.63 -8.54 -7.31
C GLU A 320 4.79 -7.03 -7.54
N CYS A 321 5.50 -6.35 -6.62
CA CYS A 321 5.65 -4.88 -6.58
C CYS A 321 6.16 -4.27 -7.89
N GLY A 322 7.14 -4.92 -8.54
CA GLY A 322 7.76 -4.42 -9.77
C GLY A 322 6.88 -4.58 -11.02
N GLN A 323 5.86 -5.44 -10.98
CA GLN A 323 4.96 -5.68 -12.12
C GLN A 323 3.92 -4.57 -12.31
N ARG A 324 3.77 -3.70 -11.30
CA ARG A 324 2.87 -2.54 -11.34
C ARG A 324 1.43 -2.90 -11.76
N GLY A 325 0.89 -4.03 -11.32
CA GLY A 325 -0.51 -4.37 -11.55
C GLY A 325 -1.43 -3.79 -10.48
N GLY A 326 -2.58 -3.23 -10.88
CA GLY A 326 -3.62 -2.78 -9.95
C GLY A 326 -4.95 -2.52 -10.64
N TYR A 327 -6.00 -2.33 -9.85
CA TYR A 327 -7.30 -1.90 -10.35
C TYR A 327 -8.02 -0.99 -9.36
N LEU A 328 -9.02 -0.27 -9.89
CA LEU A 328 -9.96 0.58 -9.18
C LEU A 328 -11.39 0.19 -9.59
N GLU A 329 -12.28 -0.07 -8.64
CA GLU A 329 -13.72 -0.22 -8.87
C GLU A 329 -14.48 1.03 -8.40
N LEU A 330 -15.37 1.57 -9.24
CA LEU A 330 -16.16 2.76 -8.96
C LEU A 330 -17.65 2.44 -8.81
N ILE A 331 -18.20 2.71 -7.63
CA ILE A 331 -19.62 2.52 -7.30
C ILE A 331 -20.28 3.86 -6.97
N GLY A 332 -21.50 4.08 -7.47
CA GLY A 332 -22.29 5.28 -7.18
C GLY A 332 -21.90 6.55 -7.94
N PHE A 333 -20.83 6.51 -8.75
CA PHE A 333 -20.40 7.66 -9.57
C PHE A 333 -21.27 7.83 -10.82
N LYS A 334 -21.66 9.09 -11.10
CA LYS A 334 -22.33 9.46 -12.35
C LYS A 334 -21.44 9.15 -13.55
N LYS A 335 -22.04 8.82 -14.69
CA LYS A 335 -21.34 8.55 -15.96
C LYS A 335 -20.37 9.67 -16.33
N SER A 336 -20.79 10.94 -16.21
CA SER A 336 -19.95 12.10 -16.52
C SER A 336 -18.68 12.16 -15.67
N VAL A 337 -18.73 11.78 -14.40
CA VAL A 337 -17.54 11.75 -13.52
C VAL A 337 -16.61 10.61 -13.91
N ARG A 338 -17.17 9.45 -14.31
CA ARG A 338 -16.39 8.31 -14.79
C ARG A 338 -15.68 8.60 -16.11
N GLU A 339 -16.28 9.40 -16.99
CA GLU A 339 -15.66 9.88 -18.23
C GLU A 339 -14.45 10.77 -17.95
N GLU A 340 -14.46 11.57 -16.88
CA GLU A 340 -13.28 12.33 -16.45
C GLU A 340 -12.16 11.44 -15.92
N ILE A 341 -12.48 10.37 -15.20
CA ILE A 341 -11.49 9.37 -14.78
C ILE A 341 -10.90 8.64 -15.99
N LEU A 342 -11.72 8.30 -16.97
CA LEU A 342 -11.25 7.72 -18.23
C LEU A 342 -10.34 8.69 -19.00
N LYS A 343 -10.65 9.98 -19.00
CA LYS A 343 -9.81 11.03 -19.58
C LYS A 343 -8.45 11.11 -18.88
N LEU A 344 -8.41 11.02 -17.54
CA LEU A 344 -7.15 10.97 -16.81
C LEU A 344 -6.35 9.70 -17.13
N ALA A 345 -7.01 8.54 -17.20
CA ALA A 345 -6.38 7.28 -17.56
C ALA A 345 -5.80 7.30 -18.99
N SER A 346 -6.45 8.00 -19.93
CA SER A 346 -6.00 8.08 -21.31
C SER A 346 -4.77 8.98 -21.52
N LEU A 347 -4.42 9.84 -20.55
CA LEU A 347 -3.17 10.62 -20.60
C LEU A 347 -1.92 9.72 -20.59
N SER A 348 -2.03 8.51 -20.02
CA SER A 348 -0.98 7.48 -20.06
C SER A 348 -1.26 6.39 -21.11
N ILE A 349 -2.24 6.61 -21.99
CA ILE A 349 -2.78 5.67 -22.99
C ILE A 349 -3.43 4.43 -22.36
N CYS A 350 -2.70 3.58 -21.65
CA CYS A 350 -3.22 2.46 -20.86
C CYS A 350 -2.18 1.98 -19.83
N ALA A 351 -2.64 1.29 -18.77
CA ALA A 351 -1.74 0.58 -17.86
C ALA A 351 -0.98 -0.54 -18.59
N VAL A 352 0.24 -0.86 -18.13
CA VAL A 352 1.09 -1.89 -18.75
C VAL A 352 0.38 -3.24 -18.81
N ILE A 353 0.34 -3.85 -20.00
CA ILE A 353 -0.45 -5.07 -20.25
C ILE A 353 -0.01 -6.25 -19.39
N THR A 354 1.29 -6.41 -19.13
CA THR A 354 1.78 -7.46 -18.22
C THR A 354 1.31 -7.23 -16.78
N GLY A 355 1.22 -5.98 -16.32
CA GLY A 355 0.61 -5.61 -15.04
C GLY A 355 -0.88 -5.95 -15.00
N GLN A 356 -1.61 -5.73 -16.09
CA GLN A 356 -3.01 -6.15 -16.21
C GLN A 356 -3.16 -7.68 -16.17
N ALA A 357 -2.28 -8.41 -16.87
CA ALA A 357 -2.27 -9.88 -16.83
C ALA A 357 -1.97 -10.41 -15.42
N MET A 358 -1.07 -9.76 -14.68
CA MET A 358 -0.80 -10.11 -13.28
C MET A 358 -2.02 -9.89 -12.38
N VAL A 359 -2.85 -8.89 -12.65
CA VAL A 359 -4.14 -8.75 -11.96
C VAL A 359 -5.07 -9.92 -12.28
N ASP A 360 -5.22 -10.34 -13.56
CA ASP A 360 -6.04 -11.52 -13.93
C ASP A 360 -5.58 -12.77 -13.16
N LEU A 361 -4.26 -13.00 -13.11
CA LEU A 361 -3.66 -14.15 -12.42
C LEU A 361 -3.79 -14.10 -10.90
N MET A 362 -3.77 -12.90 -10.31
CA MET A 362 -3.98 -12.71 -8.88
C MET A 362 -5.42 -13.05 -8.50
N VAL A 363 -6.40 -12.53 -9.26
CA VAL A 363 -7.83 -12.66 -8.91
C VAL A 363 -8.49 -13.93 -9.44
N ASN A 364 -7.79 -14.67 -10.31
CA ASN A 364 -8.26 -15.93 -10.90
C ASN A 364 -7.12 -16.97 -10.95
N PRO A 365 -6.62 -17.41 -9.78
CA PRO A 365 -5.56 -18.41 -9.69
C PRO A 365 -6.03 -19.78 -10.20
N PRO A 366 -5.12 -20.77 -10.34
CA PRO A 366 -5.51 -22.14 -10.67
C PRO A 366 -6.56 -22.67 -9.69
N SER A 367 -7.53 -23.43 -10.22
CA SER A 367 -8.61 -24.04 -9.45
C SER A 367 -8.39 -25.54 -9.27
N GLU A 368 -9.06 -26.13 -8.28
CA GLU A 368 -9.00 -27.57 -8.02
C GLU A 368 -9.25 -28.40 -9.29
N GLY A 369 -8.42 -29.44 -9.48
CA GLY A 369 -8.39 -30.25 -10.69
C GLY A 369 -7.48 -29.74 -11.81
N GLN A 370 -6.97 -28.50 -11.73
CA GLN A 370 -5.97 -28.00 -12.66
C GLN A 370 -4.54 -28.44 -12.27
N PRO A 371 -3.66 -28.77 -13.23
CA PRO A 371 -2.31 -29.26 -12.97
C PRO A 371 -1.46 -28.40 -12.01
N SER A 372 -1.57 -27.07 -12.08
CA SER A 372 -0.79 -26.15 -11.25
C SER A 372 -1.40 -25.88 -9.86
N TYR A 373 -2.60 -26.37 -9.57
CA TYR A 373 -3.36 -25.99 -8.37
C TYR A 373 -2.63 -26.31 -7.07
N GLU A 374 -2.19 -27.56 -6.87
CA GLU A 374 -1.53 -27.94 -5.63
C GLU A 374 -0.20 -27.22 -5.43
N MET A 375 0.54 -26.94 -6.51
CA MET A 375 1.77 -26.16 -6.45
C MET A 375 1.49 -24.71 -6.02
N ASP A 376 0.59 -24.01 -6.72
CA ASP A 376 0.24 -22.61 -6.41
C ASP A 376 -0.33 -22.47 -4.99
N LYS A 377 -1.22 -23.39 -4.57
CA LYS A 377 -1.76 -23.44 -3.21
C LYS A 377 -0.67 -23.60 -2.16
N ASN A 378 0.28 -24.52 -2.36
CA ASN A 378 1.36 -24.76 -1.41
C ASN A 378 2.34 -23.58 -1.34
N GLU A 379 2.68 -22.96 -2.47
CA GLU A 379 3.52 -21.75 -2.51
C GLU A 379 2.86 -20.60 -1.72
N ARG A 380 1.56 -20.36 -1.98
CA ARG A 380 0.78 -19.33 -1.29
C ARG A 380 0.70 -19.57 0.22
N LEU A 381 0.38 -20.81 0.61
CA LEU A 381 0.28 -21.19 2.02
C LEU A 381 1.63 -21.07 2.73
N HIS A 382 2.72 -21.47 2.08
CA HIS A 382 4.07 -21.34 2.62
C HIS A 382 4.43 -19.86 2.90
N ILE A 383 4.16 -18.97 1.93
CA ILE A 383 4.38 -17.54 2.10
C ILE A 383 3.52 -17.00 3.24
N HIS A 384 2.21 -17.29 3.24
CA HIS A 384 1.29 -16.84 4.28
C HIS A 384 1.73 -17.27 5.68
N ASN A 385 2.04 -18.55 5.88
CA ASN A 385 2.46 -19.09 7.17
C ASN A 385 3.80 -18.51 7.63
N THR A 386 4.73 -18.30 6.71
CA THR A 386 6.02 -17.66 7.01
C THR A 386 5.83 -16.23 7.52
N LEU A 387 4.95 -15.45 6.88
CA LEU A 387 4.62 -14.10 7.32
C LEU A 387 3.93 -14.08 8.68
N LYS A 388 2.94 -14.96 8.89
CA LYS A 388 2.26 -15.11 10.19
C LYS A 388 3.26 -15.42 11.30
N GLN A 389 4.12 -16.42 11.10
CA GLN A 389 5.12 -16.84 12.08
C GLN A 389 6.12 -15.73 12.41
N ARG A 390 6.66 -15.03 11.39
CA ARG A 390 7.61 -13.93 11.60
C ARG A 390 6.94 -12.75 12.31
N GLY A 391 5.72 -12.40 11.93
CA GLY A 391 4.93 -11.36 12.58
C GLY A 391 4.67 -11.67 14.05
N GLU A 392 4.27 -12.91 14.37
CA GLU A 392 4.03 -13.35 15.75
C GLU A 392 5.31 -13.36 16.59
N LEU A 393 6.44 -13.83 16.05
CA LEU A 393 7.72 -13.81 16.76
C LEU A 393 8.20 -12.38 17.07
N LEU A 394 8.08 -11.48 16.10
CA LEU A 394 8.46 -10.08 16.27
C LEU A 394 7.57 -9.39 17.32
N TYR A 395 6.26 -9.62 17.24
CA TYR A 395 5.31 -9.15 18.25
C TYR A 395 5.62 -9.69 19.65
N GLN A 396 5.83 -11.00 19.80
CA GLN A 396 6.19 -11.62 21.08
C GLN A 396 7.50 -11.07 21.65
N THR A 397 8.44 -10.71 20.79
CA THR A 397 9.69 -10.07 21.21
C THR A 397 9.44 -8.67 21.76
N PHE A 398 8.64 -7.85 21.06
CA PHE A 398 8.29 -6.51 21.53
C PHE A 398 7.54 -6.54 22.86
N GLN A 399 6.66 -7.51 23.08
CA GLN A 399 5.95 -7.70 24.37
C GLN A 399 6.88 -7.99 25.57
N GLN A 400 8.15 -8.37 25.32
CA GLN A 400 9.15 -8.63 26.36
C GLN A 400 10.07 -7.43 26.62
N LEU A 401 9.96 -6.35 25.84
CA LEU A 401 10.85 -5.20 25.91
C LEU A 401 10.23 -4.09 26.76
N GLU A 402 11.01 -3.55 27.69
CA GLU A 402 10.57 -2.47 28.56
C GLU A 402 10.33 -1.19 27.75
N GLY A 403 9.25 -0.47 28.02
CA GLY A 403 8.92 0.74 27.28
C GLY A 403 8.53 0.49 25.82
N ILE A 404 8.17 -0.74 25.43
CA ILE A 404 7.52 -1.03 24.15
C ILE A 404 6.14 -1.62 24.37
N GLU A 405 5.14 -1.04 23.72
CA GLU A 405 3.81 -1.64 23.58
C GLU A 405 3.52 -1.85 22.09
N CYS A 406 2.94 -2.98 21.74
CA CYS A 406 2.66 -3.29 20.33
C CYS A 406 1.33 -4.02 20.23
N GLN A 407 0.54 -3.71 19.22
CA GLN A 407 -0.65 -4.48 18.89
C GLN A 407 -0.29 -5.74 18.11
N LYS A 408 -1.11 -6.79 18.23
CA LYS A 408 -0.90 -8.07 17.52
C LYS A 408 -1.07 -7.84 16.00
N PRO A 409 -0.23 -8.45 15.13
CA PRO A 409 -0.39 -8.30 13.68
C PRO A 409 -1.66 -9.03 13.22
N GLN A 410 -2.74 -8.28 12.94
CA GLN A 410 -3.99 -8.86 12.44
C GLN A 410 -3.94 -9.08 10.93
N GLY A 411 -3.30 -8.18 10.19
CA GLY A 411 -3.16 -8.25 8.73
C GLY A 411 -2.01 -7.40 8.18
N ALA A 412 -2.03 -7.17 6.87
CA ALA A 412 -0.99 -6.47 6.12
C ALA A 412 0.42 -7.11 6.27
N MET A 413 1.46 -6.30 6.48
CA MET A 413 2.86 -6.76 6.53
C MET A 413 3.71 -6.01 7.57
N TYR A 414 3.07 -5.35 8.54
CA TYR A 414 3.73 -4.39 9.42
C TYR A 414 3.33 -4.55 10.89
N LEU A 415 4.23 -4.07 11.75
CA LEU A 415 3.93 -3.72 13.13
C LEU A 415 4.23 -2.24 13.33
N PHE A 416 3.46 -1.62 14.23
CA PHE A 416 3.60 -0.23 14.62
C PHE A 416 3.69 -0.11 16.15
N PRO A 417 4.79 -0.57 16.76
CA PRO A 417 4.97 -0.47 18.21
C PRO A 417 5.05 0.98 18.67
N ARG A 418 4.45 1.25 19.82
CA ARG A 418 4.64 2.45 20.62
C ARG A 418 5.88 2.32 21.49
N LEU A 419 6.63 3.41 21.56
CA LEU A 419 7.86 3.56 22.32
C LEU A 419 7.62 4.57 23.45
N TYR A 420 7.84 4.13 24.68
CA TYR A 420 7.82 4.98 25.86
C TYR A 420 9.24 5.42 26.16
N PHE A 421 9.50 6.71 25.96
CA PHE A 421 10.82 7.30 26.14
C PHE A 421 10.93 8.05 27.47
N SER A 422 12.07 7.90 28.13
CA SER A 422 12.42 8.69 29.32
C SER A 422 12.72 10.14 28.94
N GLN A 423 12.75 11.05 29.93
CA GLN A 423 13.11 12.44 29.68
C GLN A 423 14.55 12.57 29.14
N LYS A 424 15.44 11.64 29.51
CA LYS A 424 16.82 11.60 28.98
C LYS A 424 16.86 11.32 27.48
N VAL A 425 16.02 10.42 26.96
CA VAL A 425 15.91 10.21 25.50
C VAL A 425 15.37 11.45 24.81
N ILE A 426 14.31 12.07 25.36
CA ILE A 426 13.71 13.28 24.78
C ILE A 426 14.72 14.42 24.71
N ASN A 427 15.51 14.62 25.78
CA ASN A 427 16.55 15.65 25.81
C ASN A 427 17.67 15.32 24.81
N ALA A 428 18.12 14.06 24.74
CA ALA A 428 19.17 13.66 23.80
C ALA A 428 18.74 13.80 22.32
N ALA A 429 17.48 13.49 22.01
CA ALA A 429 16.91 13.70 20.68
C ALA A 429 16.88 15.20 20.33
N LYS A 430 16.45 16.05 21.28
CA LYS A 430 16.47 17.50 21.12
C LYS A 430 17.88 18.05 20.91
N ASP A 431 18.87 17.57 21.65
CA ASP A 431 20.28 17.97 21.48
C ASP A 431 20.84 17.56 20.11
N ALA A 432 20.27 16.52 19.50
CA ALA A 432 20.60 16.04 18.15
C ALA A 432 19.75 16.68 17.04
N ASP A 433 18.85 17.62 17.36
CA ASP A 433 17.88 18.21 16.43
C ASP A 433 17.00 17.17 15.71
N LEU A 434 16.57 16.15 16.45
CA LEU A 434 15.73 15.04 15.96
C LEU A 434 14.49 14.86 16.83
N GLN A 435 13.43 14.30 16.23
CA GLN A 435 12.33 13.76 17.02
C GLN A 435 12.76 12.50 17.80
N PRO A 436 12.19 12.22 18.98
CA PRO A 436 12.56 11.06 19.79
C PRO A 436 12.52 9.70 19.08
N ASP A 437 11.52 9.45 18.23
CA ASP A 437 11.44 8.22 17.43
C ASP A 437 12.47 8.19 16.29
N GLU A 438 12.75 9.32 15.64
CA GLU A 438 13.85 9.46 14.67
C GLU A 438 15.20 9.18 15.31
N PHE A 439 15.46 9.76 16.48
CA PHE A 439 16.67 9.51 17.26
C PHE A 439 16.84 8.02 17.59
N TYR A 440 15.78 7.36 18.05
CA TYR A 440 15.79 5.92 18.30
C TYR A 440 16.07 5.12 17.02
N CYS A 441 15.41 5.45 15.91
CA CYS A 441 15.59 4.77 14.62
C CYS A 441 17.02 4.95 14.06
N HIS A 442 17.61 6.13 14.20
CA HIS A 442 19.01 6.39 13.86
C HIS A 442 19.94 5.53 14.70
N ALA A 443 19.77 5.54 16.03
CA ALA A 443 20.60 4.74 16.93
C ALA A 443 20.50 3.24 16.64
N LEU A 444 19.30 2.73 16.34
CA LEU A 444 19.07 1.35 15.94
C LEU A 444 19.84 1.01 14.65
N LEU A 445 19.73 1.86 13.62
CA LEU A 445 20.41 1.66 12.34
C LEU A 445 21.94 1.64 12.52
N GLU A 446 22.50 2.64 13.19
CA GLU A 446 23.95 2.79 13.39
C GLU A 446 24.56 1.67 14.25
N SER A 447 23.76 1.05 15.12
CA SER A 447 24.24 -0.01 16.02
C SER A 447 24.05 -1.41 15.45
N THR A 448 23.05 -1.62 14.59
CA THR A 448 22.61 -2.98 14.21
C THR A 448 22.47 -3.22 12.70
N GLY A 449 22.46 -2.16 11.89
CA GLY A 449 22.14 -2.21 10.47
C GLY A 449 20.65 -2.39 10.18
N ILE A 450 19.77 -2.35 11.19
CA ILE A 450 18.33 -2.53 11.01
C ILE A 450 17.70 -1.20 10.58
N CYS A 451 17.20 -1.15 9.35
CA CYS A 451 16.54 0.02 8.80
C CYS A 451 15.02 -0.06 9.00
N VAL A 452 14.44 0.89 9.72
CA VAL A 452 12.99 1.02 10.01
C VAL A 452 12.50 2.41 9.58
N VAL A 453 11.22 2.73 9.83
CA VAL A 453 10.67 4.08 9.57
C VAL A 453 10.13 4.67 10.88
N PRO A 454 10.52 5.88 11.29
CA PRO A 454 9.99 6.53 12.49
C PRO A 454 8.49 6.86 12.35
N GLY A 455 7.80 6.94 13.49
CA GLY A 455 6.36 7.21 13.60
C GLY A 455 5.96 8.58 13.07
N THR A 456 6.83 9.58 13.24
CA THR A 456 6.71 10.93 12.66
C THR A 456 6.34 10.91 11.18
N GLY A 457 6.92 9.98 10.42
CA GLY A 457 6.66 9.84 9.00
C GLY A 457 5.23 9.42 8.63
N PHE A 458 4.45 8.88 9.57
CA PHE A 458 3.07 8.41 9.38
C PHE A 458 2.03 9.33 10.03
N GLY A 459 2.47 10.30 10.85
CA GLY A 459 1.63 10.99 11.83
C GLY A 459 1.31 10.11 13.03
N GLN A 460 1.17 10.72 14.20
CA GLN A 460 0.83 10.05 15.46
C GLN A 460 0.19 11.06 16.42
N GLU A 461 -0.45 10.59 17.50
CA GLU A 461 -0.94 11.47 18.56
C GLU A 461 0.21 12.24 19.21
N GLU A 462 -0.02 13.52 19.55
CA GLU A 462 0.98 14.35 20.21
C GLU A 462 1.45 13.71 21.54
N GLY A 463 2.77 13.70 21.77
CA GLY A 463 3.36 13.07 22.94
C GLY A 463 3.45 11.55 22.88
N THR A 464 3.08 10.93 21.76
CA THR A 464 3.29 9.51 21.48
C THR A 464 4.38 9.31 20.44
N TRP A 465 5.10 8.19 20.53
CA TRP A 465 6.23 7.89 19.64
C TRP A 465 6.14 6.46 19.16
N HIS A 466 6.36 6.26 17.87
CA HIS A 466 6.22 4.95 17.25
C HIS A 466 7.34 4.71 16.23
N LEU A 467 7.37 3.51 15.68
CA LEU A 467 8.06 3.22 14.43
C LEU A 467 7.28 2.17 13.66
N ARG A 468 7.48 2.10 12.35
CA ARG A 468 7.03 0.99 11.52
C ARG A 468 8.18 0.05 11.21
N THR A 469 7.94 -1.23 11.43
CA THR A 469 8.79 -2.33 10.93
C THR A 469 7.97 -3.31 10.10
N THR A 470 8.60 -3.99 9.14
CA THR A 470 8.01 -5.13 8.45
C THR A 470 8.56 -6.46 8.96
N PHE A 471 7.72 -7.48 8.98
CA PHE A 471 8.12 -8.87 9.23
C PHE A 471 8.41 -9.65 7.93
N LEU A 472 8.67 -8.94 6.83
CA LEU A 472 9.10 -9.53 5.56
C LEU A 472 10.57 -9.98 5.57
N ALA A 473 11.43 -9.31 6.34
CA ALA A 473 12.86 -9.57 6.34
C ALA A 473 13.15 -11.06 6.63
N PRO A 474 14.03 -11.71 5.84
CA PRO A 474 14.37 -13.11 6.04
C PRO A 474 15.19 -13.31 7.32
N GLY A 475 15.08 -14.50 7.90
CA GLY A 475 15.72 -14.83 9.16
C GLY A 475 15.05 -14.17 10.37
N THR A 476 15.53 -14.54 11.55
CA THR A 476 15.02 -14.03 12.85
C THR A 476 16.15 -13.50 13.74
N GLU A 477 17.39 -13.57 13.27
CA GLU A 477 18.59 -13.14 14.00
C GLU A 477 18.57 -11.63 14.24
N TRP A 478 18.07 -10.86 13.28
CA TRP A 478 17.92 -9.40 13.40
C TRP A 478 16.94 -9.00 14.51
N ILE A 479 15.95 -9.85 14.82
CA ILE A 479 15.01 -9.62 15.94
C ILE A 479 15.76 -9.69 17.27
N GLN A 480 16.73 -10.62 17.40
CA GLN A 480 17.58 -10.70 18.59
C GLN A 480 18.56 -9.53 18.68
N LYS A 481 19.16 -9.11 17.55
CA LYS A 481 20.00 -7.89 17.50
C LYS A 481 19.22 -6.66 17.97
N TRP A 482 17.97 -6.50 17.52
CA TRP A 482 17.09 -5.42 17.99
C TRP A 482 16.85 -5.54 19.50
N LYS A 483 16.49 -6.73 20.00
CA LYS A 483 16.27 -6.96 21.44
C LYS A 483 17.47 -6.51 22.27
N SER A 484 18.69 -6.92 21.90
CA SER A 484 19.92 -6.53 22.58
C SER A 484 20.15 -5.02 22.53
N PHE A 485 20.06 -4.41 21.34
CA PHE A 485 20.18 -2.96 21.18
C PHE A 485 19.19 -2.21 22.09
N HIS A 486 17.92 -2.63 22.09
CA HIS A 486 16.89 -1.96 22.86
C HIS A 486 17.15 -2.05 24.37
N GLN A 487 17.56 -3.21 24.87
CA GLN A 487 17.90 -3.38 26.29
C GLN A 487 19.08 -2.47 26.71
N GLU A 488 20.09 -2.33 25.86
CA GLU A 488 21.22 -1.43 26.10
C GLU A 488 20.82 0.05 26.01
N PHE A 489 20.04 0.41 24.98
CA PHE A 489 19.51 1.76 24.79
C PHE A 489 18.65 2.18 26.00
N TYR A 490 17.72 1.32 26.41
CA TYR A 490 16.83 1.58 27.54
C TYR A 490 17.63 1.72 28.84
N LYS A 491 18.63 0.86 29.08
CA LYS A 491 19.53 0.98 30.25
C LYS A 491 20.36 2.27 30.22
N LYS A 492 20.87 2.68 29.06
CA LYS A 492 21.67 3.89 28.89
C LYS A 492 20.88 5.16 29.23
N TYR A 493 19.58 5.16 28.90
CA TYR A 493 18.70 6.31 29.09
C TYR A 493 17.66 6.12 30.20
N ALA A 494 17.78 5.09 31.04
CA ALA A 494 16.90 4.89 32.19
C ALA A 494 16.96 6.11 33.14
N ASP A 495 15.82 6.53 33.68
CA ASP A 495 15.72 7.70 34.56
C ASP A 495 16.46 7.53 35.90
#